data_AF-A0A931VJJ4-F1
#
_entry.id   AF-A0A931VJJ4-F1
#
_cell.length_a   1.000
_cell.length_b   1.000
_cell.length_c   1.000
_cell.angle_alpha   90.00
_cell.angle_beta   90.00
_cell.angle_gamma   90.00
#
_symmetry.space_group_name_H-M   'P 1'
#
loop_
_entity.id
_entity.type
_entity.pdbx_description
1 polymer ?
#
loop_
_entity_poly.entity_id
_entity_poly.type
_entity_poly.pdbx_seq_one_letter_code
_entity_poly.pdbx_strand_id
1 'polypeptide(L)'
;IDNDYAYYLYDLPDLDANGLTGRLNYDQSIDFLKNTGRNNYLLGFNNALHTDLDNYSPKADGIKTYNIMGCGRPTIGQIFVLNKEKSGGLEYGLKYITGDGTVPLRSAQALTADNRFYIRGAKHGGFSSAEEVKQLAIAMLKDTISSFPLQNHLAIASSSAACSLTGTQVSFHSPIELNVYDENNNHIGPNANGDIELNIAGAQYDNLDGNKFVFLPVGHDYRVVGQATASGSFNARIQKIQNSQYTGTVYYNQVPLNSSSAVARLQINNGQSSGNLELDQNGDQIFETTVEPSATLNQAEAADLIKPETQISLAGSLGNNDYYISTTTAILTAADNQGGSGILKTEYSIDNGQSWRNYQDPIILNSDGEYNILYKATDRAGNVEAEKEQTLKIDKTAPSINIFIPLENQEFTRTEFLTPEYEITDSYSGVATSSLEILLDGQPISQAQLDFFYYDLGEHILKIIASDLAGNKDEASVKFMVSADLDSTISDINRSYDLGWINEKVKTWLIKELNQIKKYQEKFGERQNKLERKREKIIKQCLKKKNQAWCDKKLGKYDKAVYRLNQNHQKIIVKRFQEILKKLEEYYNKQWLNQSAYDIIRTDVEYLISEL
;
A
#
# COMPACT_ATOMS: atom_id res chain seq x y z
N ILE A 1 -23.36 43.84 7.91
CA ILE A 1 -24.05 43.75 6.60
C ILE A 1 -23.38 42.69 5.71
N ASP A 2 -22.43 41.90 6.23
CA ASP A 2 -21.65 40.96 5.42
C ASP A 2 -22.24 39.55 5.40
N ASN A 3 -23.57 39.44 5.19
CA ASN A 3 -24.26 38.14 5.17
C ASN A 3 -24.20 37.43 3.80
N ASP A 4 -23.63 38.04 2.75
CA ASP A 4 -23.66 37.43 1.40
C ASP A 4 -22.51 36.45 1.14
N TYR A 5 -21.45 36.48 1.97
CA TYR A 5 -20.49 35.37 2.07
C TYR A 5 -20.46 34.94 3.53
N ALA A 6 -21.12 33.82 3.83
CA ALA A 6 -21.07 33.22 5.16
C ALA A 6 -19.64 32.80 5.57
N TYR A 7 -18.69 32.79 4.62
CA TYR A 7 -17.36 32.21 4.81
C TYR A 7 -16.26 32.89 3.96
N TYR A 8 -15.05 33.01 4.50
CA TYR A 8 -13.93 33.78 3.93
C TYR A 8 -12.67 32.95 3.69
N LEU A 9 -12.40 31.99 4.57
CA LEU A 9 -11.32 31.01 4.42
C LEU A 9 -11.89 29.59 4.44
N TYR A 10 -11.12 28.65 3.91
CA TYR A 10 -11.44 27.22 3.97
C TYR A 10 -10.32 26.50 4.70
N ASP A 11 -10.64 25.86 5.80
CA ASP A 11 -9.70 25.16 6.66
C ASP A 11 -9.90 23.64 6.55
N LEU A 12 -9.15 23.00 5.67
CA LEU A 12 -9.20 21.56 5.49
C LEU A 12 -7.77 21.06 5.23
N PRO A 13 -7.26 20.07 5.99
CA PRO A 13 -7.97 19.18 6.92
C PRO A 13 -8.03 19.63 8.40
N ASP A 14 -7.94 20.92 8.72
CA ASP A 14 -7.63 21.53 10.05
C ASP A 14 -6.13 21.88 10.15
N LEU A 15 -5.73 22.99 9.51
CA LEU A 15 -4.32 23.39 9.44
C LEU A 15 -3.82 24.04 10.72
N ASP A 16 -4.72 24.53 11.59
CA ASP A 16 -4.37 25.17 12.85
C ASP A 16 -4.63 24.28 14.08
N ALA A 17 -5.11 23.06 13.86
CA ALA A 17 -5.38 22.02 14.85
C ALA A 17 -6.37 22.46 15.94
N ASN A 18 -7.33 23.34 15.61
CA ASN A 18 -8.32 23.85 16.55
C ASN A 18 -9.61 23.00 16.61
N GLY A 19 -9.73 21.98 15.78
CA GLY A 19 -10.88 21.08 15.66
C GLY A 19 -12.01 21.58 14.77
N LEU A 20 -11.88 22.77 14.15
CA LEU A 20 -12.81 23.32 13.16
C LEU A 20 -12.27 23.01 11.76
N THR A 21 -13.14 22.51 10.90
CA THR A 21 -12.81 22.26 9.49
C THR A 21 -13.89 22.83 8.57
N GLY A 22 -13.51 23.04 7.31
CA GLY A 22 -14.39 23.52 6.27
C GLY A 22 -14.41 25.04 6.18
N ARG A 23 -15.58 25.61 5.84
CA ARG A 23 -15.70 27.03 5.54
C ARG A 23 -15.73 27.83 6.84
N LEU A 24 -14.77 28.75 6.99
CA LEU A 24 -14.62 29.60 8.17
C LEU A 24 -15.35 30.92 7.97
N ASN A 25 -16.20 31.29 8.93
CA ASN A 25 -16.78 32.63 9.01
C ASN A 25 -15.69 33.68 9.32
N TYR A 26 -16.07 34.95 9.46
CA TYR A 26 -15.11 36.03 9.70
C TYR A 26 -14.25 35.77 10.96
N ASP A 27 -14.88 35.57 12.12
CA ASP A 27 -14.16 35.38 13.39
C ASP A 27 -13.26 34.14 13.36
N GLN A 28 -13.77 33.03 12.81
CA GLN A 28 -13.00 31.80 12.63
C GLN A 28 -11.80 32.02 11.70
N SER A 29 -11.95 32.83 10.65
CA SER A 29 -10.85 33.15 9.73
C SER A 29 -9.77 33.99 10.43
N ILE A 30 -10.15 34.90 11.31
CA ILE A 30 -9.23 35.70 12.12
C ILE A 30 -8.46 34.80 13.07
N ASP A 31 -9.13 33.88 13.76
CA ASP A 31 -8.50 32.96 14.71
C ASP A 31 -7.58 31.97 13.99
N PHE A 32 -8.00 31.42 12.85
CA PHE A 32 -7.15 30.61 11.98
C PHE A 32 -5.84 31.30 11.60
N LEU A 33 -5.92 32.56 11.17
CA LEU A 33 -4.73 33.34 10.82
C LEU A 33 -3.81 33.52 12.02
N LYS A 34 -4.35 33.83 13.21
CA LYS A 34 -3.55 33.97 14.44
C LYS A 34 -2.88 32.65 14.84
N ASN A 35 -3.63 31.56 14.83
CA ASN A 35 -3.17 30.24 15.25
C ASN A 35 -2.08 29.70 14.32
N THR A 36 -2.17 30.00 13.02
CA THR A 36 -1.12 29.69 12.03
C THR A 36 0.07 30.66 12.07
N GLY A 37 0.12 31.58 13.05
CA GLY A 37 1.19 32.57 13.22
C GLY A 37 1.20 33.67 12.16
N ARG A 38 0.13 33.80 11.36
CA ARG A 38 0.01 34.76 10.27
C ARG A 38 -0.66 36.04 10.75
N ASN A 39 -0.15 37.19 10.27
CA ASN A 39 -0.85 38.48 10.29
C ASN A 39 -1.27 39.04 11.67
N ASN A 40 -0.78 38.55 12.81
CA ASN A 40 -1.14 39.04 14.16
C ASN A 40 -1.15 40.58 14.30
N TYR A 41 -0.15 41.26 13.74
CA TYR A 41 -0.06 42.73 13.74
C TYR A 41 -1.15 43.38 12.87
N LEU A 42 -1.35 42.87 11.65
CA LEU A 42 -2.34 43.43 10.71
C LEU A 42 -3.78 43.23 11.20
N LEU A 43 -4.06 42.13 11.91
CA LEU A 43 -5.37 41.86 12.50
C LEU A 43 -5.72 42.87 13.61
N GLY A 44 -4.76 43.23 14.47
CA GLY A 44 -4.96 44.26 15.48
C GLY A 44 -5.21 45.64 14.88
N PHE A 45 -4.46 46.01 13.83
CA PHE A 45 -4.70 47.23 13.07
C PHE A 45 -6.07 47.23 12.39
N ASN A 46 -6.48 46.11 11.80
CA ASN A 46 -7.76 45.97 11.11
C ASN A 46 -8.94 46.25 12.05
N ASN A 47 -8.93 45.69 13.26
CA ASN A 47 -10.00 45.90 14.23
C ASN A 47 -10.13 47.37 14.65
N ALA A 48 -9.02 48.08 14.83
CA ALA A 48 -9.03 49.51 15.12
C ALA A 48 -9.61 50.31 13.94
N LEU A 49 -9.15 50.01 12.72
CA LEU A 49 -9.62 50.66 11.49
C LEU A 49 -11.12 50.45 11.26
N HIS A 50 -11.64 49.23 11.44
CA HIS A 50 -13.08 48.95 11.32
C HIS A 50 -13.91 49.62 12.40
N THR A 51 -13.40 49.71 13.64
CA THR A 51 -14.10 50.45 14.71
C THR A 51 -14.31 51.91 14.32
N ASP A 52 -13.33 52.52 13.67
CA ASP A 52 -13.42 53.91 13.20
C ASP A 52 -14.28 54.05 11.93
N LEU A 53 -14.10 53.16 10.94
CA LEU A 53 -14.77 53.26 9.63
C LEU A 53 -16.23 52.77 9.64
N ASP A 54 -16.55 51.70 10.38
CA ASP A 54 -17.91 51.13 10.38
C ASP A 54 -18.91 52.05 11.08
N ASN A 55 -18.43 52.86 12.02
CA ASN A 55 -19.22 53.88 12.72
C ASN A 55 -19.19 55.24 11.99
N TYR A 56 -18.35 55.41 10.97
CA TYR A 56 -18.24 56.66 10.25
C TYR A 56 -19.44 56.86 9.32
N SER A 57 -20.23 57.90 9.57
CA SER A 57 -21.33 58.32 8.71
C SER A 57 -21.14 59.78 8.31
N PRO A 58 -20.61 60.06 7.10
CA PRO A 58 -20.49 61.43 6.59
C PRO A 58 -21.81 62.21 6.66
N LYS A 59 -22.93 61.50 6.49
CA LYS A 59 -24.27 62.06 6.54
C LYS A 59 -24.62 62.60 7.93
N ALA A 60 -24.17 61.94 9.01
CA ALA A 60 -24.38 62.41 10.37
C ALA A 60 -23.69 63.75 10.63
N ASP A 61 -22.59 64.01 9.92
CA ASP A 61 -21.83 65.26 9.97
C ASP A 61 -22.31 66.32 8.97
N GLY A 62 -23.43 66.08 8.28
CA GLY A 62 -23.99 67.00 7.28
C GLY A 62 -23.17 67.08 5.98
N ILE A 63 -22.26 66.12 5.74
CA ILE A 63 -21.42 66.07 4.55
C ILE A 63 -22.19 65.37 3.43
N LYS A 64 -22.38 66.08 2.31
CA LYS A 64 -22.96 65.51 1.08
C LYS A 64 -21.95 64.57 0.43
N THR A 65 -22.37 63.34 0.13
CA THR A 65 -21.49 62.29 -0.36
C THR A 65 -21.86 61.81 -1.76
N TYR A 66 -20.82 61.55 -2.55
CA TYR A 66 -20.93 60.93 -3.87
C TYR A 66 -19.97 59.76 -3.93
N ASN A 67 -20.46 58.57 -4.22
CA ASN A 67 -19.63 57.40 -4.43
C ASN A 67 -19.52 57.10 -5.92
N ILE A 68 -18.30 57.12 -6.47
CA ILE A 68 -18.00 56.81 -7.87
C ILE A 68 -17.21 55.51 -7.89
N MET A 69 -17.77 54.46 -8.46
CA MET A 69 -17.27 53.09 -8.35
C MET A 69 -17.04 52.47 -9.72
N GLY A 70 -15.94 51.76 -9.90
CA GLY A 70 -15.74 50.96 -11.11
C GLY A 70 -16.51 49.65 -11.05
N CYS A 71 -17.07 49.22 -12.18
CA CYS A 71 -17.81 47.97 -12.25
C CYS A 71 -17.78 47.34 -13.65
N GLY A 72 -18.27 46.10 -13.78
CA GLY A 72 -18.41 45.42 -15.06
C GLY A 72 -17.11 44.88 -15.65
N ARG A 73 -15.99 44.97 -14.92
CA ARG A 73 -14.77 44.23 -15.23
C ARG A 73 -14.73 42.93 -14.42
N PRO A 74 -14.16 41.84 -14.96
CA PRO A 74 -13.82 40.68 -14.15
C PRO A 74 -12.91 41.10 -13.00
N THR A 75 -13.14 40.58 -11.80
CA THR A 75 -12.33 40.87 -10.61
C THR A 75 -12.32 39.62 -9.75
N ILE A 76 -11.15 39.21 -9.25
CA ILE A 76 -11.02 37.98 -8.46
C ILE A 76 -11.85 38.14 -7.18
N GLY A 77 -12.88 37.31 -7.03
CA GLY A 77 -13.76 37.27 -5.87
C GLY A 77 -13.49 36.08 -4.95
N GLN A 78 -12.97 34.98 -5.48
CA GLN A 78 -12.63 33.78 -4.71
C GLN A 78 -11.42 33.08 -5.32
N ILE A 79 -10.58 32.51 -4.45
CA ILE A 79 -9.52 31.56 -4.79
C ILE A 79 -9.79 30.28 -4.00
N PHE A 80 -9.72 29.13 -4.64
CA PHE A 80 -9.90 27.83 -3.97
C PHE A 80 -8.91 26.80 -4.51
N VAL A 81 -8.64 25.76 -3.73
CA VAL A 81 -7.70 24.69 -4.10
C VAL A 81 -8.51 23.46 -4.53
N LEU A 82 -8.28 23.04 -5.77
CA LEU A 82 -8.93 21.87 -6.38
C LEU A 82 -8.15 20.59 -6.06
N ASN A 83 -6.82 20.67 -6.14
CA ASN A 83 -5.92 19.54 -5.95
C ASN A 83 -4.62 19.99 -5.26
N LYS A 84 -4.02 19.08 -4.49
CA LYS A 84 -2.67 19.22 -3.94
C LYS A 84 -1.84 18.06 -4.45
N GLU A 85 -0.85 18.37 -5.28
CA GLU A 85 0.07 17.37 -5.79
C GLU A 85 1.06 16.92 -4.70
N LYS A 86 1.54 15.69 -4.83
CA LYS A 86 2.59 15.13 -3.95
C LYS A 86 3.89 15.94 -3.98
N SER A 87 4.16 16.62 -5.09
CA SER A 87 5.27 17.58 -5.27
C SER A 87 5.15 18.81 -4.36
N GLY A 88 3.97 19.05 -3.78
CA GLY A 88 3.62 20.25 -3.03
C GLY A 88 2.93 21.33 -3.88
N GLY A 89 2.85 21.14 -5.21
CA GLY A 89 2.14 22.04 -6.11
C GLY A 89 0.63 22.08 -5.84
N LEU A 90 0.01 23.24 -6.03
CA LEU A 90 -1.42 23.43 -5.85
C LEU A 90 -2.11 23.76 -7.18
N GLU A 91 -3.19 23.04 -7.45
CA GLU A 91 -4.11 23.40 -8.52
C GLU A 91 -5.16 24.35 -7.95
N TYR A 92 -5.14 25.59 -8.42
CA TYR A 92 -6.08 26.62 -7.97
C TYR A 92 -7.27 26.76 -8.91
N GLY A 93 -8.41 27.15 -8.38
CA GLY A 93 -9.52 27.73 -9.13
C GLY A 93 -9.75 29.18 -8.72
N LEU A 94 -10.19 30.01 -9.68
CA LEU A 94 -10.56 31.40 -9.45
C LEU A 94 -12.02 31.63 -9.79
N LYS A 95 -12.75 32.40 -8.98
CA LYS A 95 -14.08 32.92 -9.33
C LYS A 95 -14.03 34.42 -9.58
N TYR A 96 -14.36 34.83 -10.81
CA TYR A 96 -14.54 36.23 -11.14
C TYR A 96 -15.92 36.76 -10.73
N ILE A 97 -15.92 37.93 -10.10
CA ILE A 97 -17.10 38.74 -9.81
C ILE A 97 -16.95 40.13 -10.45
N THR A 98 -18.04 40.89 -10.51
CA THR A 98 -18.00 42.25 -11.07
C THR A 98 -17.22 43.22 -10.19
N GLY A 99 -16.39 44.05 -10.80
CA GLY A 99 -15.59 45.09 -10.14
C GLY A 99 -14.84 45.96 -11.16
N ASP A 100 -13.71 46.53 -10.74
CA ASP A 100 -12.86 47.40 -11.56
C ASP A 100 -11.53 46.74 -11.99
N GLY A 101 -11.44 45.42 -11.87
CA GLY A 101 -10.23 44.63 -12.13
C GLY A 101 -9.34 44.42 -10.90
N THR A 102 -9.65 45.06 -9.77
CA THR A 102 -8.90 44.90 -8.52
C THR A 102 -9.83 44.90 -7.32
N VAL A 103 -10.70 45.91 -7.22
CA VAL A 103 -11.68 46.06 -6.15
C VAL A 103 -13.02 45.48 -6.61
N PRO A 104 -13.54 44.44 -5.93
CA PRO A 104 -14.89 43.96 -6.17
C PRO A 104 -15.92 45.07 -5.98
N LEU A 105 -16.94 45.13 -6.83
CA LEU A 105 -18.00 46.13 -6.72
C LEU A 105 -18.68 46.07 -5.34
N ARG A 106 -18.82 44.87 -4.78
CA ARG A 106 -19.39 44.66 -3.45
C ARG A 106 -18.62 45.44 -2.38
N SER A 107 -17.30 45.48 -2.46
CA SER A 107 -16.45 46.28 -1.57
C SER A 107 -16.60 47.77 -1.85
N ALA A 108 -16.53 48.19 -3.12
CA ALA A 108 -16.61 49.59 -3.52
C ALA A 108 -17.95 50.26 -3.11
N GLN A 109 -19.05 49.50 -3.05
CA GLN A 109 -20.38 49.99 -2.70
C GLN A 109 -20.77 49.82 -1.22
N ALA A 110 -19.86 49.30 -0.39
CA ALA A 110 -20.12 49.03 1.03
C ALA A 110 -20.44 50.30 1.83
N LEU A 111 -19.81 51.42 1.49
CA LEU A 111 -20.07 52.71 2.13
C LEU A 111 -21.41 53.33 1.67
N THR A 112 -22.17 53.85 2.62
CA THR A 112 -23.40 54.61 2.34
C THR A 112 -23.04 55.96 1.73
N ALA A 113 -23.75 56.35 0.66
CA ALA A 113 -23.59 57.67 0.04
C ALA A 113 -24.93 58.19 -0.45
N ASP A 114 -25.09 59.52 -0.50
CA ASP A 114 -26.32 60.17 -0.96
C ASP A 114 -26.56 59.90 -2.46
N ASN A 115 -25.47 59.81 -3.23
CA ASN A 115 -25.49 59.52 -4.65
C ASN A 115 -24.45 58.46 -5.00
N ARG A 116 -24.82 57.56 -5.92
CA ARG A 116 -23.96 56.47 -6.38
C ARG A 116 -23.87 56.47 -7.89
N PHE A 117 -22.66 56.41 -8.40
CA PHE A 117 -22.34 56.31 -9.81
C PHE A 117 -21.47 55.09 -10.06
N TYR A 118 -21.84 54.31 -11.06
CA TYR A 118 -21.15 53.09 -11.45
C TYR A 118 -20.54 53.30 -12.83
N ILE A 119 -19.23 53.19 -12.94
CA ILE A 119 -18.46 53.43 -14.16
C ILE A 119 -18.11 52.07 -14.76
N ARG A 120 -18.85 51.70 -15.81
CA ARG A 120 -18.70 50.42 -16.49
C ARG A 120 -17.37 50.34 -17.24
N GLY A 121 -16.62 49.27 -17.02
CA GLY A 121 -15.36 48.99 -17.72
C GLY A 121 -14.15 49.79 -17.21
N ALA A 122 -14.32 50.68 -16.23
CA ALA A 122 -13.22 51.46 -15.66
C ALA A 122 -12.23 50.55 -14.91
N LYS A 123 -10.94 50.71 -15.18
CA LYS A 123 -9.84 49.94 -14.57
C LYS A 123 -9.36 50.65 -13.30
N HIS A 124 -9.12 49.90 -12.22
CA HIS A 124 -8.64 50.43 -10.94
C HIS A 124 -7.47 51.42 -11.07
N GLY A 125 -6.34 50.99 -11.63
CA GLY A 125 -5.14 51.83 -11.77
C GLY A 125 -5.30 53.04 -12.70
N GLY A 126 -6.35 53.07 -13.52
CA GLY A 126 -6.69 54.20 -14.40
C GLY A 126 -7.93 54.96 -13.97
N PHE A 127 -8.50 54.63 -12.81
CA PHE A 127 -9.86 55.04 -12.45
C PHE A 127 -10.01 56.56 -12.36
N SER A 128 -9.09 57.23 -11.67
CA SER A 128 -9.06 58.69 -11.56
C SER A 128 -8.84 59.42 -12.89
N SER A 129 -8.27 58.74 -13.88
CA SER A 129 -8.00 59.29 -15.20
C SER A 129 -9.11 59.05 -16.22
N ALA A 130 -10.08 58.19 -15.90
CA ALA A 130 -11.21 57.88 -16.77
C ALA A 130 -12.05 59.14 -17.05
N GLU A 131 -12.46 59.31 -18.29
CA GLU A 131 -13.15 60.52 -18.74
C GLU A 131 -14.47 60.72 -17.98
N GLU A 132 -15.24 59.66 -17.80
CA GLU A 132 -16.50 59.67 -17.07
C GLU A 132 -16.33 60.09 -15.60
N VAL A 133 -15.25 59.63 -14.96
CA VAL A 133 -14.91 59.99 -13.58
C VAL A 133 -14.58 61.48 -13.50
N LYS A 134 -13.80 62.00 -14.45
CA LYS A 134 -13.48 63.43 -14.53
C LYS A 134 -14.73 64.27 -14.76
N GLN A 135 -15.62 63.87 -15.66
CA GLN A 135 -16.86 64.60 -15.94
C GLN A 135 -17.78 64.65 -14.72
N LEU A 136 -17.92 63.55 -13.99
CA LEU A 136 -18.66 63.52 -12.71
C LEU A 136 -18.02 64.44 -11.67
N ALA A 137 -16.70 64.37 -11.50
CA ALA A 137 -15.97 65.22 -10.56
C ALA A 137 -16.14 66.72 -10.90
N ILE A 138 -16.05 67.09 -12.19
CA ILE A 138 -16.28 68.46 -12.65
C ILE A 138 -17.72 68.89 -12.35
N ALA A 139 -18.71 68.04 -12.60
CA ALA A 139 -20.11 68.35 -12.33
C ALA A 139 -20.39 68.52 -10.83
N MET A 140 -19.72 67.74 -9.96
CA MET A 140 -19.79 67.90 -8.51
C MET A 140 -19.16 69.21 -8.05
N LEU A 141 -17.97 69.55 -8.57
CA LEU A 141 -17.26 70.79 -8.24
C LEU A 141 -18.01 72.06 -8.69
N LYS A 142 -18.80 71.96 -9.76
CA LYS A 142 -19.66 73.05 -10.28
C LYS A 142 -21.06 73.08 -9.68
N ASP A 143 -21.39 72.12 -8.80
CA ASP A 143 -22.74 71.92 -8.25
C ASP A 143 -23.85 71.72 -9.32
N THR A 144 -23.50 71.10 -10.44
CA THR A 144 -24.42 70.81 -11.56
C THR A 144 -24.78 69.32 -11.68
N ILE A 145 -24.43 68.52 -10.67
CA ILE A 145 -24.57 67.06 -10.71
C ILE A 145 -26.03 66.60 -10.79
N SER A 146 -26.97 67.36 -10.21
CA SER A 146 -28.41 67.07 -10.25
C SER A 146 -29.00 67.16 -11.66
N SER A 147 -28.37 67.95 -12.53
CA SER A 147 -28.72 68.11 -13.95
C SER A 147 -27.72 67.42 -14.89
N PHE A 148 -26.86 66.53 -14.37
CA PHE A 148 -25.85 65.86 -15.18
C PHE A 148 -26.50 64.97 -16.26
N PRO A 149 -26.15 65.13 -17.54
CA PRO A 149 -26.84 64.44 -18.64
C PRO A 149 -26.37 62.99 -18.78
N LEU A 150 -26.79 62.12 -17.85
CA LEU A 150 -26.40 60.69 -17.83
C LEU A 150 -26.63 59.98 -19.17
N GLN A 151 -27.67 60.36 -19.92
CA GLN A 151 -27.96 59.80 -21.25
C GLN A 151 -26.83 60.01 -22.27
N ASN A 152 -25.99 61.03 -22.10
CA ASN A 152 -24.86 61.30 -22.98
C ASN A 152 -23.59 60.54 -22.57
N HIS A 153 -23.60 59.86 -21.42
CA HIS A 153 -22.45 59.17 -20.85
C HIS A 153 -22.79 57.70 -20.60
N LEU A 154 -22.80 56.91 -21.68
CA LEU A 154 -23.25 55.52 -21.64
C LEU A 154 -22.46 54.63 -20.67
N ALA A 155 -21.22 54.96 -20.34
CA ALA A 155 -20.44 54.19 -19.36
C ALA A 155 -20.83 54.47 -17.89
N ILE A 156 -21.61 55.53 -17.61
CA ILE A 156 -22.09 55.86 -16.26
C ILE A 156 -23.49 55.27 -16.04
N ALA A 157 -23.65 54.50 -14.97
CA ALA A 157 -24.93 54.01 -14.50
C ALA A 157 -25.25 54.53 -13.10
N SER A 158 -26.55 54.64 -12.79
CA SER A 158 -27.07 55.01 -11.46
C SER A 158 -27.46 53.79 -10.60
N SER A 159 -27.39 52.59 -11.17
CA SER A 159 -27.75 51.34 -10.50
C SER A 159 -26.70 50.27 -10.76
N SER A 160 -26.40 49.49 -9.72
CA SER A 160 -25.52 48.33 -9.79
C SER A 160 -26.06 47.22 -10.68
N ALA A 161 -27.35 47.24 -11.03
CA ALA A 161 -27.95 46.31 -11.99
C ALA A 161 -27.29 46.40 -13.39
N ALA A 162 -26.67 47.54 -13.72
CA ALA A 162 -25.93 47.72 -14.97
C ALA A 162 -24.52 47.08 -14.96
N CYS A 163 -24.09 46.54 -13.83
CA CYS A 163 -22.75 46.03 -13.57
C CYS A 163 -22.68 44.49 -13.59
N SER A 164 -23.45 43.82 -14.45
CA SER A 164 -23.36 42.37 -14.57
C SER A 164 -22.03 41.94 -15.18
N LEU A 165 -21.52 40.79 -14.73
CA LEU A 165 -20.38 40.12 -15.36
C LEU A 165 -20.89 38.87 -16.07
N THR A 166 -20.78 38.87 -17.39
CA THR A 166 -21.17 37.73 -18.24
C THR A 166 -20.07 37.50 -19.27
N GLY A 167 -19.67 36.24 -19.44
CA GLY A 167 -18.54 35.87 -20.29
C GLY A 167 -18.17 34.41 -20.14
N THR A 168 -16.98 34.06 -20.60
CA THR A 168 -16.41 32.72 -20.47
C THR A 168 -15.07 32.82 -19.76
N GLN A 169 -14.86 31.99 -18.74
CA GLN A 169 -13.56 31.83 -18.11
C GLN A 169 -12.90 30.56 -18.65
N VAL A 170 -11.65 30.67 -19.06
CA VAL A 170 -10.81 29.54 -19.48
C VAL A 170 -9.68 29.41 -18.50
N SER A 171 -9.42 28.20 -17.99
CA SER A 171 -8.25 27.93 -17.17
C SER A 171 -7.47 26.74 -17.67
N PHE A 172 -6.15 26.90 -17.77
CA PHE A 172 -5.19 25.82 -18.02
C PHE A 172 -4.20 25.75 -16.86
N HIS A 173 -3.94 24.53 -16.39
CA HIS A 173 -3.00 24.26 -15.30
C HIS A 173 -1.67 23.76 -15.90
N SER A 174 -0.53 24.01 -15.24
CA SER A 174 0.79 23.55 -15.71
C SER A 174 0.81 22.06 -16.10
N PRO A 175 1.65 21.61 -17.05
CA PRO A 175 2.74 22.33 -17.70
C PRO A 175 2.39 22.85 -19.11
N ILE A 176 1.44 23.79 -19.18
CA ILE A 176 1.03 24.43 -20.44
C ILE A 176 0.82 25.94 -20.22
N GLU A 177 1.13 26.75 -21.24
CA GLU A 177 0.74 28.16 -21.29
C GLU A 177 -0.68 28.32 -21.83
N LEU A 178 -1.29 29.49 -21.61
CA LEU A 178 -2.63 29.81 -22.09
C LEU A 178 -2.58 31.08 -22.95
N ASN A 179 -2.91 30.94 -24.23
CA ASN A 179 -3.00 32.03 -25.18
C ASN A 179 -4.39 32.04 -25.79
N VAL A 180 -5.00 33.20 -25.98
CA VAL A 180 -6.31 33.32 -26.62
C VAL A 180 -6.26 34.42 -27.68
N TYR A 181 -6.89 34.13 -28.82
CA TYR A 181 -7.03 35.05 -29.95
C TYR A 181 -8.52 35.28 -30.24
N ASP A 182 -8.93 36.53 -30.46
CA ASP A 182 -10.28 36.84 -30.96
C ASP A 182 -10.37 36.72 -32.50
N GLU A 183 -11.55 36.98 -33.07
CA GLU A 183 -11.78 36.92 -34.52
C GLU A 183 -10.95 37.95 -35.33
N ASN A 184 -10.43 38.99 -34.68
CA ASN A 184 -9.56 40.00 -35.29
C ASN A 184 -8.07 39.70 -35.06
N ASN A 185 -7.76 38.54 -34.47
CA ASN A 185 -6.42 38.10 -34.09
C ASN A 185 -5.75 39.01 -33.04
N ASN A 186 -6.54 39.76 -32.27
CA ASN A 186 -6.03 40.37 -31.04
C ASN A 186 -5.73 39.26 -30.04
N HIS A 187 -4.65 39.44 -29.28
CA HIS A 187 -4.09 38.41 -28.43
C HIS A 187 -4.17 38.76 -26.94
N ILE A 188 -4.45 37.75 -26.11
CA ILE A 188 -4.27 37.79 -24.66
C ILE A 188 -3.50 36.55 -24.20
N GLY A 189 -2.43 36.75 -23.45
CA GLY A 189 -1.50 35.69 -23.06
C GLY A 189 -0.03 36.13 -23.12
N PRO A 190 0.91 35.25 -22.74
CA PRO A 190 2.33 35.53 -22.82
C PRO A 190 2.81 35.70 -24.27
N ASN A 191 3.58 36.74 -24.55
CA ASN A 191 4.28 36.88 -25.82
C ASN A 191 5.64 36.15 -25.82
N ALA A 192 6.41 36.29 -26.91
CA ALA A 192 7.71 35.65 -27.05
C ALA A 192 8.74 36.01 -25.96
N ASN A 193 8.57 37.15 -25.28
CA ASN A 193 9.42 37.58 -24.17
C ASN A 193 8.89 37.13 -22.80
N GLY A 194 7.70 36.50 -22.75
CA GLY A 194 7.01 36.14 -21.52
C GLY A 194 6.15 37.26 -20.91
N ASP A 195 6.08 38.43 -21.56
CA ASP A 195 5.22 39.53 -21.11
C ASP A 195 3.76 39.22 -21.46
N ILE A 196 2.83 39.54 -20.55
CA ILE A 196 1.40 39.33 -20.79
C ILE A 196 0.83 40.44 -21.67
N GLU A 197 0.38 40.06 -22.86
CA GLU A 197 -0.40 40.92 -23.75
C GLU A 197 -1.88 40.93 -23.32
N LEU A 198 -2.54 42.09 -23.41
CA LEU A 198 -3.93 42.30 -23.04
C LEU A 198 -4.69 43.04 -24.16
N ASN A 199 -4.56 42.56 -25.39
CA ASN A 199 -5.06 43.27 -26.59
C ASN A 199 -6.53 42.97 -26.90
N ILE A 200 -7.15 42.01 -26.20
CA ILE A 200 -8.59 41.75 -26.30
C ILE A 200 -9.35 42.67 -25.33
N ALA A 201 -10.18 43.56 -25.85
CA ALA A 201 -10.92 44.53 -25.05
C ALA A 201 -11.87 43.84 -24.05
N GLY A 202 -11.79 44.22 -22.77
CA GLY A 202 -12.64 43.67 -21.71
C GLY A 202 -12.22 42.29 -21.18
N ALA A 203 -11.24 41.64 -21.80
CA ALA A 203 -10.65 40.41 -21.29
C ALA A 203 -9.69 40.68 -20.12
N GLN A 204 -9.40 39.64 -19.34
CA GLN A 204 -8.45 39.68 -18.22
C GLN A 204 -7.65 38.38 -18.19
N TYR A 205 -6.37 38.48 -17.85
CA TYR A 205 -5.44 37.37 -17.69
C TYR A 205 -4.89 37.40 -16.26
N ASP A 206 -4.98 36.26 -15.56
CA ASP A 206 -4.38 36.07 -14.24
C ASP A 206 -3.54 34.80 -14.22
N ASN A 207 -2.41 34.85 -13.51
CA ASN A 207 -1.53 33.70 -13.30
C ASN A 207 -1.25 33.56 -11.80
N LEU A 208 -1.62 32.41 -11.23
CA LEU A 208 -1.41 32.07 -9.83
C LEU A 208 -0.60 30.79 -9.76
N ASP A 209 0.69 30.91 -9.44
CA ASP A 209 1.59 29.77 -9.23
C ASP A 209 1.59 28.77 -10.41
N GLY A 210 1.60 29.30 -11.65
CA GLY A 210 1.57 28.48 -12.87
C GLY A 210 0.17 28.00 -13.28
N ASN A 211 -0.89 28.38 -12.56
CA ASN A 211 -2.28 28.19 -12.97
C ASN A 211 -2.76 29.44 -13.71
N LYS A 212 -3.17 29.29 -14.98
CA LYS A 212 -3.50 30.41 -15.86
C LYS A 212 -5.01 30.52 -16.03
N PHE A 213 -5.52 31.75 -15.98
CA PHE A 213 -6.95 32.05 -16.09
C PHE A 213 -7.16 33.21 -17.05
N VAL A 214 -8.11 33.06 -17.97
CA VAL A 214 -8.53 34.11 -18.88
C VAL A 214 -10.03 34.30 -18.80
N PHE A 215 -10.46 35.52 -18.49
CA PHE A 215 -11.85 35.93 -18.70
C PHE A 215 -12.01 36.50 -20.11
N LEU A 216 -13.02 36.00 -20.83
CA LEU A 216 -13.37 36.37 -22.19
C LEU A 216 -14.79 36.98 -22.22
N PRO A 217 -14.96 38.21 -22.72
CA PRO A 217 -16.28 38.82 -22.83
C PRO A 217 -17.18 38.08 -23.84
N VAL A 218 -18.49 38.39 -23.81
CA VAL A 218 -19.45 37.85 -24.78
C VAL A 218 -19.38 38.60 -26.12
N GLY A 219 -19.92 37.98 -27.18
CA GLY A 219 -20.11 38.63 -28.49
C GLY A 219 -18.94 38.48 -29.46
N HIS A 220 -17.98 37.62 -29.12
CA HIS A 220 -16.78 37.34 -29.91
C HIS A 220 -16.58 35.82 -30.02
N ASP A 221 -15.83 35.44 -31.03
CA ASP A 221 -15.38 34.06 -31.21
C ASP A 221 -13.89 33.99 -30.85
N TYR A 222 -13.52 32.98 -30.07
CA TYR A 222 -12.17 32.85 -29.52
C TYR A 222 -11.52 31.55 -29.92
N ARG A 223 -10.26 31.64 -30.32
CA ARG A 223 -9.36 30.50 -30.49
C ARG A 223 -8.43 30.44 -29.28
N VAL A 224 -8.63 29.44 -28.44
CA VAL A 224 -7.78 29.14 -27.28
C VAL A 224 -6.65 28.23 -27.73
N VAL A 225 -5.43 28.55 -27.37
CA VAL A 225 -4.21 27.80 -27.70
C VAL A 225 -3.37 27.61 -26.45
N GLY A 226 -3.07 26.36 -26.12
CA GLY A 226 -2.13 26.01 -25.08
C GLY A 226 -0.83 25.51 -25.66
N GLN A 227 0.31 26.06 -25.25
CA GLN A 227 1.63 25.61 -25.67
C GLN A 227 2.29 24.88 -24.50
N ALA A 228 2.66 23.62 -24.68
CA ALA A 228 3.30 22.84 -23.64
C ALA A 228 4.63 23.48 -23.21
N THR A 229 4.92 23.45 -21.92
CA THR A 229 6.21 23.86 -21.38
C THR A 229 7.04 22.66 -20.93
N ALA A 230 6.39 21.50 -20.73
CA ALA A 230 7.01 20.20 -20.49
C ALA A 230 6.07 19.07 -20.94
N SER A 231 6.58 17.85 -21.01
CA SER A 231 5.73 16.67 -21.10
C SER A 231 5.00 16.39 -19.78
N GLY A 232 3.92 15.62 -19.83
CA GLY A 232 3.09 15.27 -18.67
C GLY A 232 1.62 15.31 -19.03
N SER A 233 0.82 15.95 -18.19
CA SER A 233 -0.59 16.18 -18.45
C SER A 233 -1.04 17.50 -17.86
N PHE A 234 -2.08 18.12 -18.42
CA PHE A 234 -2.69 19.32 -17.86
C PHE A 234 -4.20 19.15 -17.66
N ASN A 235 -4.74 19.97 -16.75
CA ASN A 235 -6.18 20.12 -16.56
C ASN A 235 -6.67 21.39 -17.27
N ALA A 236 -7.89 21.36 -17.79
CA ALA A 236 -8.51 22.51 -18.44
C ALA A 236 -9.98 22.68 -18.05
N ARG A 237 -10.42 23.93 -17.82
CA ARG A 237 -11.83 24.25 -17.55
C ARG A 237 -12.31 25.41 -18.42
N ILE A 238 -13.47 25.24 -19.03
CA ILE A 238 -14.18 26.28 -19.78
C ILE A 238 -15.49 26.53 -19.04
N GLN A 239 -15.61 27.69 -18.39
CA GLN A 239 -16.68 28.00 -17.46
C GLN A 239 -17.52 29.17 -17.99
N LYS A 240 -18.82 28.97 -18.14
CA LYS A 240 -19.74 30.03 -18.56
C LYS A 240 -20.18 30.85 -17.37
N ILE A 241 -19.90 32.14 -17.38
CA ILE A 241 -20.27 33.08 -16.32
C ILE A 241 -21.48 33.90 -16.79
N GLN A 242 -22.54 33.95 -15.97
CA GLN A 242 -23.66 34.87 -16.15
C GLN A 242 -23.96 35.53 -14.80
N ASN A 243 -24.02 36.86 -14.76
CA ASN A 243 -24.23 37.63 -13.54
C ASN A 243 -23.28 37.20 -12.39
N SER A 244 -21.99 37.02 -12.69
CA SER A 244 -20.96 36.58 -11.74
C SER A 244 -21.16 35.16 -11.15
N GLN A 245 -22.03 34.34 -11.73
CA GLN A 245 -22.20 32.93 -11.35
C GLN A 245 -21.84 32.00 -12.50
N TYR A 246 -21.27 30.85 -12.17
CA TYR A 246 -21.10 29.79 -13.15
C TYR A 246 -22.46 29.20 -13.50
N THR A 247 -22.71 29.07 -14.80
CA THR A 247 -23.95 28.47 -15.32
C THR A 247 -23.69 27.12 -16.00
N GLY A 248 -22.43 26.81 -16.28
CA GLY A 248 -21.97 25.51 -16.70
C GLY A 248 -20.46 25.48 -16.84
N THR A 249 -19.88 24.28 -16.80
CA THR A 249 -18.44 24.06 -16.94
C THR A 249 -18.19 22.85 -17.83
N VAL A 250 -17.23 22.97 -18.75
CA VAL A 250 -16.64 21.84 -19.48
C VAL A 250 -15.26 21.60 -18.88
N TYR A 251 -15.05 20.40 -18.34
CA TYR A 251 -13.82 20.01 -17.65
C TYR A 251 -13.10 18.91 -18.43
N TYR A 252 -11.79 19.10 -18.61
CA TYR A 252 -10.87 18.11 -19.16
C TYR A 252 -9.82 17.78 -18.10
N ASN A 253 -9.80 16.53 -17.69
CA ASN A 253 -8.91 16.01 -16.66
C ASN A 253 -7.74 15.27 -17.30
N GLN A 254 -6.51 15.61 -16.91
CA GLN A 254 -5.25 14.98 -17.32
C GLN A 254 -5.10 14.80 -18.83
N VAL A 255 -5.29 15.87 -19.58
CA VAL A 255 -5.05 15.90 -21.03
C VAL A 255 -3.55 15.66 -21.28
N PRO A 256 -3.16 14.64 -22.04
CA PRO A 256 -1.75 14.24 -22.18
C PRO A 256 -0.95 15.21 -23.05
N LEU A 257 0.29 15.46 -22.65
CA LEU A 257 1.31 16.21 -23.39
C LEU A 257 2.55 15.33 -23.54
N ASN A 258 2.78 14.81 -24.74
CA ASN A 258 3.89 13.88 -25.00
C ASN A 258 5.25 14.58 -25.08
N SER A 259 5.26 15.89 -25.33
CA SER A 259 6.47 16.69 -25.46
C SER A 259 6.23 18.14 -25.04
N SER A 260 7.31 18.89 -24.81
CA SER A 260 7.26 20.35 -24.64
C SER A 260 6.95 21.10 -25.95
N SER A 261 6.83 20.41 -27.08
CA SER A 261 6.41 21.00 -28.35
C SER A 261 4.92 20.83 -28.60
N ALA A 262 4.21 20.11 -27.73
CA ALA A 262 2.79 19.83 -27.92
C ALA A 262 1.95 21.11 -27.82
N VAL A 263 0.91 21.21 -28.65
CA VAL A 263 -0.02 22.33 -28.70
C VAL A 263 -1.45 21.83 -28.55
N ALA A 264 -2.19 22.40 -27.61
CA ALA A 264 -3.63 22.19 -27.44
C ALA A 264 -4.41 23.34 -28.08
N ARG A 265 -5.56 23.04 -28.69
CA ARG A 265 -6.45 24.04 -29.29
C ARG A 265 -7.91 23.77 -28.96
N LEU A 266 -8.66 24.84 -28.70
CA LEU A 266 -10.11 24.82 -28.52
C LEU A 266 -10.73 26.06 -29.16
N GLN A 267 -11.91 25.92 -29.76
CA GLN A 267 -12.69 27.06 -30.24
C GLN A 267 -13.83 27.37 -29.26
N ILE A 268 -14.08 28.64 -29.00
CA ILE A 268 -15.24 29.12 -28.25
C ILE A 268 -16.01 30.07 -29.15
N ASN A 269 -17.22 29.67 -29.57
CA ASN A 269 -18.07 30.49 -30.43
C ASN A 269 -19.27 31.00 -29.63
N ASN A 270 -19.48 32.30 -29.60
CA ASN A 270 -20.55 32.94 -28.80
C ASN A 270 -20.66 32.42 -27.35
N GLY A 271 -19.52 32.23 -26.68
CA GLY A 271 -19.45 31.72 -25.30
C GLY A 271 -19.86 30.25 -25.14
N GLN A 272 -19.84 29.46 -26.21
CA GLN A 272 -19.99 28.01 -26.21
C GLN A 272 -18.72 27.35 -26.73
N SER A 273 -18.18 26.39 -25.98
CA SER A 273 -17.03 25.58 -26.40
C SER A 273 -17.40 24.70 -27.61
N SER A 274 -16.42 24.43 -28.49
CA SER A 274 -16.52 23.42 -29.55
C SER A 274 -16.65 21.98 -29.02
N GLY A 275 -16.54 21.79 -27.70
CA GLY A 275 -16.67 20.49 -27.04
C GLY A 275 -15.34 19.76 -26.98
N ASN A 276 -14.62 19.64 -28.09
CA ASN A 276 -13.42 18.82 -28.13
C ASN A 276 -12.13 19.64 -28.15
N LEU A 277 -11.14 19.21 -27.37
CA LEU A 277 -9.78 19.71 -27.41
C LEU A 277 -9.00 18.99 -28.51
N GLU A 278 -8.37 19.75 -29.40
CA GLU A 278 -7.48 19.21 -30.43
C GLU A 278 -6.04 19.30 -29.94
N LEU A 279 -5.23 18.26 -30.15
CA LEU A 279 -3.83 18.22 -29.76
C LEU A 279 -2.94 17.93 -30.97
N ASP A 280 -1.92 18.77 -31.13
CA ASP A 280 -0.71 18.53 -31.90
C ASP A 280 0.35 18.03 -30.90
N GLN A 281 0.72 16.75 -30.90
CA GLN A 281 1.62 16.19 -29.87
C GLN A 281 3.10 16.34 -30.22
N ASN A 282 3.41 16.50 -31.51
CA ASN A 282 4.78 16.51 -32.04
C ASN A 282 5.28 17.91 -32.44
N GLY A 283 4.40 18.91 -32.45
CA GLY A 283 4.69 20.30 -32.79
C GLY A 283 4.81 20.57 -34.29
N ASP A 284 4.27 19.71 -35.16
CA ASP A 284 4.34 19.84 -36.61
C ASP A 284 3.18 20.67 -37.22
N GLN A 285 2.31 21.22 -36.37
CA GLN A 285 1.12 22.01 -36.68
C GLN A 285 -0.05 21.20 -37.27
N ILE A 286 0.06 19.87 -37.30
CA ILE A 286 -1.06 18.98 -37.58
C ILE A 286 -1.64 18.55 -36.24
N PHE A 287 -2.97 18.61 -36.12
CA PHE A 287 -3.66 18.19 -34.91
C PHE A 287 -4.18 16.76 -35.11
N GLU A 288 -3.42 15.79 -34.63
CA GLU A 288 -3.64 14.36 -34.83
C GLU A 288 -4.57 13.73 -33.79
N THR A 289 -4.73 14.36 -32.62
CA THR A 289 -5.51 13.82 -31.50
C THR A 289 -6.65 14.75 -31.11
N THR A 290 -7.76 14.15 -30.71
CA THR A 290 -8.92 14.86 -30.16
C THR A 290 -9.27 14.29 -28.79
N VAL A 291 -9.53 15.16 -27.82
CA VAL A 291 -9.90 14.82 -26.44
C VAL A 291 -11.28 15.35 -26.13
N GLU A 292 -12.19 14.45 -25.80
CA GLU A 292 -13.54 14.74 -25.33
C GLU A 292 -13.53 15.30 -23.89
N PRO A 293 -14.54 16.08 -23.49
CA PRO A 293 -14.71 16.49 -22.11
C PRO A 293 -14.74 15.30 -21.15
N SER A 294 -13.98 15.38 -20.06
CA SER A 294 -14.07 14.42 -18.96
C SER A 294 -15.39 14.61 -18.19
N ALA A 295 -15.88 15.84 -18.10
CA ALA A 295 -17.20 16.16 -17.56
C ALA A 295 -17.79 17.43 -18.17
N THR A 296 -19.11 17.45 -18.30
CA THR A 296 -19.90 18.67 -18.54
C THR A 296 -20.84 18.85 -17.36
N LEU A 297 -20.80 20.04 -16.77
CA LEU A 297 -21.45 20.37 -15.50
C LEU A 297 -22.50 21.46 -15.71
N ASN A 298 -23.64 21.32 -15.04
CA ASN A 298 -24.63 22.38 -14.92
C ASN A 298 -24.24 23.42 -13.86
N GLN A 299 -25.08 24.42 -13.60
CA GLN A 299 -24.82 25.47 -12.60
C GLN A 299 -24.56 24.94 -11.19
N ALA A 300 -25.32 23.95 -10.72
CA ALA A 300 -25.19 23.41 -9.37
C ALA A 300 -23.89 22.61 -9.24
N GLU A 301 -23.63 21.70 -10.19
CA GLU A 301 -22.42 20.88 -10.21
C GLU A 301 -21.15 21.75 -10.40
N ALA A 302 -21.21 22.83 -11.18
CA ALA A 302 -20.08 23.74 -11.39
C ALA A 302 -19.77 24.63 -10.16
N ALA A 303 -20.67 24.69 -9.18
CA ALA A 303 -20.45 25.40 -7.92
C ALA A 303 -19.89 24.47 -6.82
N ASP A 304 -19.69 23.19 -7.14
CA ASP A 304 -19.17 22.20 -6.22
C ASP A 304 -17.67 22.40 -5.95
N LEU A 305 -17.33 22.46 -4.66
CA LEU A 305 -15.98 22.66 -4.14
C LEU A 305 -15.66 21.64 -3.02
N ILE A 306 -16.57 20.70 -2.76
CA ILE A 306 -16.40 19.70 -1.72
C ILE A 306 -15.71 18.50 -2.37
N LYS A 307 -14.74 17.93 -1.69
CA LYS A 307 -13.96 16.80 -2.21
C LYS A 307 -14.75 15.51 -1.98
N PRO A 308 -14.66 14.53 -2.90
CA PRO A 308 -15.25 13.21 -2.67
C PRO A 308 -14.51 12.48 -1.55
N GLU A 309 -15.10 11.38 -1.08
CA GLU A 309 -14.47 10.49 -0.09
C GLU A 309 -14.43 9.04 -0.56
N THR A 310 -13.24 8.44 -0.50
CA THR A 310 -13.08 6.99 -0.68
C THR A 310 -13.09 6.20 0.62
N GLN A 311 -13.50 4.93 0.52
CA GLN A 311 -13.33 3.91 1.55
C GLN A 311 -12.74 2.65 0.93
N ILE A 312 -11.94 1.93 1.71
CA ILE A 312 -11.36 0.64 1.34
C ILE A 312 -11.88 -0.45 2.29
N SER A 313 -12.21 -1.60 1.73
CA SER A 313 -12.48 -2.82 2.50
C SER A 313 -11.60 -3.96 1.99
N LEU A 314 -11.03 -4.73 2.90
CA LEU A 314 -10.21 -5.90 2.59
C LEU A 314 -11.03 -7.18 2.79
N ALA A 315 -10.93 -8.10 1.85
CA ALA A 315 -11.56 -9.41 1.90
C ALA A 315 -10.50 -10.51 1.77
N GLY A 316 -10.34 -11.31 2.82
CA GLY A 316 -9.39 -12.42 2.91
C GLY A 316 -9.49 -13.11 4.27
N SER A 317 -8.82 -14.24 4.43
CA SER A 317 -8.74 -14.95 5.71
C SER A 317 -7.62 -14.37 6.55
N LEU A 318 -7.98 -13.75 7.68
CA LEU A 318 -7.01 -13.34 8.69
C LEU A 318 -6.48 -14.56 9.44
N GLY A 319 -5.16 -14.62 9.57
CA GLY A 319 -4.45 -15.48 10.49
C GLY A 319 -4.10 -14.74 11.78
N ASN A 320 -2.90 -14.97 12.28
CA ASN A 320 -2.37 -14.33 13.48
C ASN A 320 -1.63 -13.03 13.14
N ASN A 321 -1.45 -12.15 14.13
CA ASN A 321 -0.64 -10.93 14.03
C ASN A 321 -0.98 -10.03 12.82
N ASP A 322 -2.27 -9.94 12.47
CA ASP A 322 -2.80 -9.16 11.34
C ASP A 322 -2.27 -9.57 9.95
N TYR A 323 -1.73 -10.79 9.82
CA TYR A 323 -1.40 -11.38 8.52
C TYR A 323 -2.64 -12.01 7.89
N TYR A 324 -2.79 -11.83 6.58
CA TYR A 324 -3.71 -12.61 5.78
C TYR A 324 -3.03 -13.90 5.30
N ILE A 325 -3.65 -15.04 5.59
CA ILE A 325 -3.20 -16.38 5.19
C ILE A 325 -3.89 -16.88 3.90
N SER A 326 -4.52 -15.96 3.16
CA SER A 326 -5.11 -16.22 1.85
C SER A 326 -4.85 -15.08 0.87
N THR A 327 -5.14 -15.33 -0.40
CA THR A 327 -5.31 -14.23 -1.36
C THR A 327 -6.28 -13.22 -0.77
N THR A 328 -5.91 -11.94 -0.82
CA THR A 328 -6.68 -10.84 -0.25
C THR A 328 -7.09 -9.89 -1.35
N THR A 329 -8.33 -9.42 -1.30
CA THR A 329 -8.89 -8.50 -2.28
C THR A 329 -9.18 -7.17 -1.60
N ALA A 330 -8.64 -6.07 -2.14
CA ALA A 330 -9.00 -4.73 -1.70
C ALA A 330 -10.08 -4.15 -2.63
N ILE A 331 -11.19 -3.72 -2.03
CA ILE A 331 -12.34 -3.16 -2.71
C ILE A 331 -12.43 -1.68 -2.32
N LEU A 332 -12.37 -0.81 -3.32
CA LEU A 332 -12.56 0.63 -3.15
C LEU A 332 -14.00 1.01 -3.46
N THR A 333 -14.54 1.92 -2.66
CA THR A 333 -15.78 2.64 -2.93
C THR A 333 -15.51 4.13 -2.81
N ALA A 334 -16.22 4.94 -3.59
CA ALA A 334 -16.12 6.40 -3.54
C ALA A 334 -17.53 6.98 -3.54
N ALA A 335 -17.73 8.01 -2.73
CA ALA A 335 -18.97 8.77 -2.68
C ALA A 335 -18.66 10.26 -2.70
N ASP A 336 -19.56 11.01 -3.32
CA ASP A 336 -19.54 12.46 -3.29
C ASP A 336 -20.66 12.99 -2.38
N ASN A 337 -20.56 14.23 -1.92
CA ASN A 337 -21.57 14.79 -1.01
C ASN A 337 -22.93 14.95 -1.71
N GLN A 338 -23.99 15.05 -0.91
CA GLN A 338 -25.32 15.33 -1.45
C GLN A 338 -25.31 16.68 -2.19
N GLY A 339 -25.74 16.66 -3.45
CA GLY A 339 -25.75 17.84 -4.32
C GLY A 339 -24.41 18.21 -4.93
N GLY A 340 -23.37 17.38 -4.72
CA GLY A 340 -22.08 17.47 -5.42
C GLY A 340 -22.18 17.04 -6.89
N SER A 341 -21.04 17.09 -7.57
CA SER A 341 -20.89 16.83 -9.01
C SER A 341 -20.84 15.34 -9.37
N GLY A 342 -20.66 14.46 -8.39
CA GLY A 342 -20.52 13.01 -8.53
C GLY A 342 -19.09 12.59 -8.85
N ILE A 343 -18.77 11.30 -8.65
CA ILE A 343 -17.42 10.76 -8.88
C ILE A 343 -17.07 10.77 -10.38
N LEU A 344 -15.92 11.34 -10.73
CA LEU A 344 -15.33 11.24 -12.07
C LEU A 344 -14.47 9.98 -12.19
N LYS A 345 -13.54 9.78 -11.26
CA LYS A 345 -12.68 8.60 -11.22
C LYS A 345 -12.21 8.29 -9.80
N THR A 346 -11.87 7.02 -9.59
CA THR A 346 -11.12 6.55 -8.42
C THR A 346 -9.83 5.95 -8.92
N GLU A 347 -8.72 6.21 -8.24
CA GLU A 347 -7.40 5.73 -8.60
C GLU A 347 -6.70 5.13 -7.39
N TYR A 348 -5.79 4.20 -7.65
CA TYR A 348 -4.95 3.58 -6.63
C TYR A 348 -3.52 3.38 -7.10
N SER A 349 -2.62 3.21 -6.15
CA SER A 349 -1.21 2.84 -6.34
C SER A 349 -0.81 1.77 -5.35
N ILE A 350 -0.01 0.81 -5.81
CA ILE A 350 0.59 -0.27 -5.01
C ILE A 350 2.13 -0.18 -4.99
N ASP A 351 2.68 0.93 -5.47
CA ASP A 351 4.12 1.18 -5.64
C ASP A 351 4.54 2.50 -4.95
N ASN A 352 3.87 2.83 -3.84
CA ASN A 352 4.10 4.05 -3.05
C ASN A 352 3.92 5.34 -3.87
N GLY A 353 2.98 5.33 -4.81
CA GLY A 353 2.58 6.49 -5.61
C GLY A 353 3.52 6.79 -6.78
N GLN A 354 4.30 5.81 -7.25
CA GLN A 354 5.11 5.95 -8.48
C GLN A 354 4.22 5.86 -9.71
N SER A 355 3.23 4.96 -9.71
CA SER A 355 2.21 4.86 -10.74
C SER A 355 0.81 4.79 -10.14
N TRP A 356 -0.11 5.52 -10.76
CA TRP A 356 -1.53 5.52 -10.41
C TRP A 356 -2.33 4.81 -11.49
N ARG A 357 -3.28 3.98 -11.07
CA ARG A 357 -4.16 3.21 -11.95
C ARG A 357 -5.60 3.54 -11.65
N ASN A 358 -6.42 3.68 -12.68
CA ASN A 358 -7.87 3.79 -12.52
C ASN A 358 -8.42 2.52 -11.87
N TYR A 359 -9.21 2.67 -10.82
CA TYR A 359 -9.93 1.59 -10.17
C TYR A 359 -11.19 1.27 -10.97
N GLN A 360 -11.23 0.07 -11.54
CA GLN A 360 -12.37 -0.47 -12.28
C GLN A 360 -12.85 -1.80 -11.68
N ASP A 361 -11.90 -2.60 -11.20
CA ASP A 361 -12.13 -3.90 -10.57
C ASP A 361 -11.39 -3.99 -9.22
N PRO A 362 -11.84 -4.85 -8.30
CA PRO A 362 -11.14 -5.10 -7.05
C PRO A 362 -9.66 -5.49 -7.22
N ILE A 363 -8.81 -4.99 -6.32
CA ILE A 363 -7.36 -5.20 -6.38
C ILE A 363 -7.05 -6.56 -5.74
N ILE A 364 -6.55 -7.51 -6.54
CA ILE A 364 -6.20 -8.86 -6.06
C ILE A 364 -4.73 -8.90 -5.65
N LEU A 365 -4.48 -9.23 -4.39
CA LEU A 365 -3.16 -9.39 -3.79
C LEU A 365 -2.94 -10.86 -3.44
N ASN A 366 -2.06 -11.52 -4.19
CA ASN A 366 -1.93 -12.97 -4.20
C ASN A 366 -0.51 -13.48 -3.90
N SER A 367 0.43 -12.60 -3.59
CA SER A 367 1.79 -12.98 -3.19
C SER A 367 1.99 -12.64 -1.72
N ASP A 368 2.93 -13.33 -1.08
CA ASP A 368 3.33 -12.98 0.27
C ASP A 368 4.13 -11.67 0.24
N GLY A 369 4.00 -10.89 1.30
CA GLY A 369 4.65 -9.59 1.44
C GLY A 369 3.79 -8.55 2.14
N GLU A 370 4.40 -7.38 2.34
CA GLU A 370 3.71 -6.20 2.84
C GLU A 370 3.27 -5.33 1.66
N TYR A 371 2.00 -4.92 1.67
CA TYR A 371 1.42 -4.08 0.65
C TYR A 371 1.06 -2.73 1.24
N ASN A 372 1.38 -1.67 0.50
CA ASN A 372 0.90 -0.33 0.77
C ASN A 372 0.02 0.15 -0.40
N ILE A 373 -1.28 0.27 -0.14
CA ILE A 373 -2.25 0.74 -1.12
C ILE A 373 -2.56 2.21 -0.85
N LEU A 374 -2.11 3.08 -1.75
CA LEU A 374 -2.55 4.48 -1.80
C LEU A 374 -3.79 4.58 -2.69
N TYR A 375 -4.77 5.37 -2.30
CA TYR A 375 -6.00 5.55 -3.09
C TYR A 375 -6.58 6.95 -2.92
N LYS A 376 -7.26 7.43 -3.97
CA LYS A 376 -7.99 8.70 -4.00
C LYS A 376 -9.08 8.72 -5.07
N ALA A 377 -10.04 9.62 -4.93
CA ALA A 377 -11.04 9.94 -5.93
C ALA A 377 -10.97 11.41 -6.37
N THR A 378 -11.46 11.64 -7.59
CA THR A 378 -11.70 12.95 -8.19
C THR A 378 -13.18 13.01 -8.57
N ASP A 379 -13.85 14.11 -8.25
CA ASP A 379 -15.23 14.36 -8.68
C ASP A 379 -15.29 14.97 -10.09
N ARG A 380 -16.50 15.20 -10.60
CA ARG A 380 -16.72 15.77 -11.94
C ARG A 380 -16.41 17.28 -12.02
N ALA A 381 -16.38 18.00 -10.90
CA ALA A 381 -15.89 19.38 -10.78
C ALA A 381 -14.34 19.47 -10.77
N GLY A 382 -13.67 18.33 -10.59
CA GLY A 382 -12.23 18.18 -10.49
C GLY A 382 -11.67 18.51 -9.10
N ASN A 383 -12.49 18.41 -8.05
CA ASN A 383 -12.01 18.39 -6.67
C ASN A 383 -11.38 17.02 -6.39
N VAL A 384 -10.15 17.03 -5.87
CA VAL A 384 -9.36 15.83 -5.58
C VAL A 384 -9.20 15.67 -4.07
N GLU A 385 -9.60 14.51 -3.55
CA GLU A 385 -9.42 14.19 -2.14
C GLU A 385 -7.94 14.02 -1.77
N ALA A 386 -7.63 14.08 -0.47
CA ALA A 386 -6.30 13.75 0.01
C ALA A 386 -6.03 12.25 -0.18
N GLU A 387 -4.79 11.90 -0.52
CA GLU A 387 -4.36 10.50 -0.64
C GLU A 387 -4.59 9.77 0.69
N LYS A 388 -5.31 8.65 0.63
CA LYS A 388 -5.50 7.73 1.76
C LYS A 388 -4.60 6.52 1.59
N GLU A 389 -4.28 5.89 2.70
CA GLU A 389 -3.33 4.78 2.79
C GLU A 389 -3.97 3.58 3.49
N GLN A 390 -3.73 2.38 2.96
CA GLN A 390 -4.08 1.11 3.59
C GLN A 390 -2.90 0.15 3.47
N THR A 391 -2.36 -0.26 4.60
CA THR A 391 -1.33 -1.29 4.67
C THR A 391 -1.95 -2.65 5.00
N LEU A 392 -1.37 -3.72 4.47
CA LEU A 392 -1.69 -5.08 4.89
C LEU A 392 -0.48 -5.99 4.71
N LYS A 393 -0.50 -7.12 5.41
CA LYS A 393 0.53 -8.17 5.32
C LYS A 393 -0.12 -9.45 4.86
N ILE A 394 0.49 -10.11 3.88
CA ILE A 394 0.06 -11.41 3.39
C ILE A 394 1.20 -12.38 3.64
N ASP A 395 0.89 -13.50 4.29
CA ASP A 395 1.78 -14.65 4.36
C ASP A 395 0.93 -15.91 4.36
N LYS A 396 0.98 -16.64 3.24
CA LYS A 396 0.22 -17.87 3.01
C LYS A 396 1.11 -19.10 3.03
N THR A 397 2.40 -18.92 3.22
CA THR A 397 3.40 -19.96 3.08
C THR A 397 3.67 -20.55 4.45
N ALA A 398 3.53 -21.86 4.59
CA ALA A 398 3.87 -22.53 5.83
C ALA A 398 5.40 -22.53 6.04
N PRO A 399 5.89 -22.58 7.29
CA PRO A 399 7.32 -22.64 7.56
C PRO A 399 7.94 -23.93 6.99
N SER A 400 9.18 -23.87 6.51
CA SER A 400 9.93 -25.04 6.06
C SER A 400 10.63 -25.72 7.24
N ILE A 401 10.39 -27.02 7.41
CA ILE A 401 11.01 -27.84 8.47
C ILE A 401 11.98 -28.84 7.84
N ASN A 402 13.27 -28.75 8.21
CA ASN A 402 14.31 -29.69 7.79
C ASN A 402 14.86 -30.43 9.01
N ILE A 403 14.81 -31.76 9.01
CA ILE A 403 15.40 -32.60 10.05
C ILE A 403 16.74 -33.14 9.53
N PHE A 404 17.84 -32.82 10.22
CA PHE A 404 19.19 -33.29 9.90
C PHE A 404 19.57 -34.54 10.69
N ILE A 405 19.15 -34.62 11.95
CA ILE A 405 19.38 -35.76 12.83
C ILE A 405 18.08 -36.09 13.58
N PRO A 406 17.61 -37.34 13.51
CA PRO A 406 18.23 -38.48 12.84
C PRO A 406 18.04 -38.42 11.31
N LEU A 407 18.90 -39.15 10.59
CA LEU A 407 18.70 -39.41 9.16
C LEU A 407 17.65 -40.51 8.96
N GLU A 408 17.01 -40.53 7.80
CA GLU A 408 16.02 -41.55 7.44
C GLU A 408 16.64 -42.96 7.49
N ASN A 409 16.03 -43.84 8.28
CA ASN A 409 16.48 -45.20 8.61
C ASN A 409 17.85 -45.28 9.31
N GLN A 410 18.28 -44.21 9.99
CA GLN A 410 19.49 -44.27 10.83
C GLN A 410 19.27 -45.28 11.97
N GLU A 411 20.26 -46.14 12.21
CA GLU A 411 20.24 -47.08 13.33
C GLU A 411 21.02 -46.51 14.52
N PHE A 412 20.42 -46.61 15.70
CA PHE A 412 21.05 -46.34 16.99
C PHE A 412 20.97 -47.60 17.84
N THR A 413 22.03 -47.91 18.55
CA THR A 413 21.98 -48.90 19.62
C THR A 413 21.24 -48.33 20.84
N ARG A 414 20.64 -49.19 21.65
CA ARG A 414 19.92 -48.77 22.88
C ARG A 414 20.78 -48.00 23.90
N THR A 415 22.11 -48.09 23.78
CA THR A 415 23.06 -47.33 24.59
C THR A 415 23.34 -45.92 24.09
N GLU A 416 22.96 -45.60 22.85
CA GLU A 416 23.22 -44.31 22.25
C GLU A 416 22.20 -43.25 22.69
N PHE A 417 22.61 -42.01 22.50
CA PHE A 417 21.79 -40.84 22.75
C PHE A 417 21.51 -40.13 21.43
N LEU A 418 20.30 -39.61 21.28
CA LEU A 418 19.91 -38.78 20.14
C LEU A 418 19.64 -37.36 20.60
N THR A 419 20.40 -36.40 20.08
CA THR A 419 20.05 -34.98 20.13
C THR A 419 19.48 -34.61 18.77
N PRO A 420 18.17 -34.36 18.63
CA PRO A 420 17.60 -33.97 17.35
C PRO A 420 18.24 -32.69 16.83
N GLU A 421 18.67 -32.70 15.58
CA GLU A 421 19.16 -31.51 14.87
C GLU A 421 18.20 -31.21 13.72
N TYR A 422 17.67 -29.99 13.71
CA TYR A 422 16.70 -29.55 12.73
C TYR A 422 16.79 -28.04 12.53
N GLU A 423 16.24 -27.56 11.42
CA GLU A 423 16.13 -26.15 11.09
C GLU A 423 14.69 -25.87 10.66
N ILE A 424 14.14 -24.77 11.18
CA ILE A 424 12.83 -24.26 10.81
C ILE A 424 13.03 -22.86 10.29
N THR A 425 12.59 -22.59 9.07
CA THR A 425 12.69 -21.27 8.45
C THR A 425 11.34 -20.82 7.94
N ASP A 426 11.10 -19.52 8.01
CA ASP A 426 10.01 -18.87 7.31
C ASP A 426 10.53 -17.54 6.73
N SER A 427 10.08 -17.19 5.54
CA SER A 427 10.66 -16.06 4.80
C SER A 427 9.92 -14.74 4.95
N TYR A 428 8.72 -14.71 5.54
CA TYR A 428 7.90 -13.50 5.64
C TYR A 428 7.44 -13.18 7.05
N SER A 429 6.55 -13.99 7.64
CA SER A 429 6.09 -13.73 9.00
C SER A 429 7.11 -14.16 10.06
N GLY A 430 7.99 -15.11 9.74
CA GLY A 430 8.96 -15.70 10.65
C GLY A 430 8.37 -16.86 11.46
N VAL A 431 9.22 -17.65 12.09
CA VAL A 431 8.79 -18.85 12.84
C VAL A 431 8.19 -18.47 14.20
N ALA A 432 6.99 -18.96 14.51
CA ALA A 432 6.42 -18.84 15.84
C ALA A 432 7.00 -19.91 16.77
N THR A 433 8.11 -19.60 17.43
CA THR A 433 8.80 -20.57 18.33
C THR A 433 7.92 -21.11 19.46
N SER A 434 6.85 -20.41 19.83
CA SER A 434 5.87 -20.86 20.82
C SER A 434 4.94 -21.98 20.33
N SER A 435 4.89 -22.26 19.03
CA SER A 435 4.07 -23.34 18.44
C SER A 435 4.86 -24.61 18.13
N LEU A 436 6.16 -24.63 18.42
CA LEU A 436 7.02 -25.77 18.16
C LEU A 436 6.62 -26.98 19.03
N GLU A 437 6.25 -28.06 18.36
CA GLU A 437 5.99 -29.36 18.97
C GLU A 437 6.96 -30.40 18.39
N ILE A 438 7.69 -31.09 19.26
CA ILE A 438 8.54 -32.21 18.88
C ILE A 438 8.00 -33.46 19.54
N LEU A 439 7.66 -34.45 18.72
CA LEU A 439 7.01 -35.69 19.12
C LEU A 439 7.92 -36.87 18.78
N LEU A 440 8.08 -37.81 19.73
CA LEU A 440 8.63 -39.13 19.49
C LEU A 440 7.50 -40.15 19.66
N ASP A 441 7.20 -40.91 18.62
CA ASP A 441 6.11 -41.90 18.58
C ASP A 441 4.75 -41.31 19.00
N GLY A 442 4.54 -40.05 18.64
CA GLY A 442 3.34 -39.28 18.96
C GLY A 442 3.29 -38.70 20.38
N GLN A 443 4.34 -38.89 21.20
CA GLN A 443 4.45 -38.30 22.53
C GLN A 443 5.42 -37.11 22.54
N PRO A 444 5.08 -36.00 23.21
CA PRO A 444 5.96 -34.84 23.28
C PRO A 444 7.26 -35.15 24.02
N ILE A 445 8.39 -34.74 23.44
CA ILE A 445 9.69 -34.83 24.09
C ILE A 445 10.06 -33.47 24.70
N SER A 446 10.43 -33.46 25.98
CA SER A 446 10.89 -32.26 26.69
C SER A 446 12.40 -32.23 26.92
N GLN A 447 13.10 -33.30 26.55
CA GLN A 447 14.53 -33.47 26.75
C GLN A 447 15.28 -33.07 25.48
N ALA A 448 16.37 -32.30 25.63
CA ALA A 448 17.23 -31.94 24.51
C ALA A 448 18.00 -33.15 23.95
N GLN A 449 18.23 -34.16 24.79
CA GLN A 449 18.92 -35.40 24.44
C GLN A 449 18.05 -36.58 24.88
N LEU A 450 17.72 -37.44 23.93
CA LEU A 450 16.98 -38.68 24.13
C LEU A 450 17.97 -39.79 24.47
N ASP A 451 17.69 -40.50 25.55
CA ASP A 451 18.48 -41.61 26.02
C ASP A 451 17.77 -42.92 25.72
N PHE A 452 18.20 -43.64 24.68
CA PHE A 452 17.48 -44.82 24.17
C PHE A 452 17.41 -45.99 25.16
N PHE A 453 18.18 -45.93 26.25
CA PHE A 453 18.08 -46.88 27.36
C PHE A 453 16.66 -47.00 27.92
N TYR A 454 15.87 -45.93 27.85
CA TYR A 454 14.49 -45.88 28.37
C TYR A 454 13.40 -46.08 27.29
N TYR A 455 13.78 -46.31 26.04
CA TYR A 455 12.84 -46.46 24.91
C TYR A 455 12.83 -47.90 24.42
N ASP A 456 11.74 -48.31 23.76
CA ASP A 456 11.60 -49.63 23.17
C ASP A 456 12.58 -49.86 22.01
N LEU A 457 12.75 -51.11 21.58
CA LEU A 457 13.50 -51.44 20.37
C LEU A 457 12.56 -51.44 19.17
N GLY A 458 13.10 -51.12 17.99
CA GLY A 458 12.37 -51.14 16.72
C GLY A 458 12.34 -49.79 16.02
N GLU A 459 11.33 -49.59 15.18
CA GLU A 459 11.12 -48.35 14.43
C GLU A 459 10.53 -47.27 15.33
N HIS A 460 11.15 -46.09 15.29
CA HIS A 460 10.68 -44.88 15.95
C HIS A 460 10.46 -43.76 14.94
N ILE A 461 9.51 -42.88 15.24
CA ILE A 461 9.18 -41.72 14.41
C ILE A 461 9.40 -40.44 15.21
N LEU A 462 10.37 -39.63 14.77
CA LEU A 462 10.48 -38.25 15.21
C LEU A 462 9.63 -37.37 14.30
N LYS A 463 8.67 -36.65 14.86
CA LYS A 463 7.83 -35.67 14.15
C LYS A 463 8.03 -34.28 14.75
N ILE A 464 8.20 -33.28 13.89
CA ILE A 464 8.26 -31.86 14.24
C ILE A 464 7.06 -31.17 13.60
N ILE A 465 6.30 -30.43 14.40
CA ILE A 465 5.19 -29.60 13.95
C ILE A 465 5.53 -28.17 14.35
N ALA A 466 5.37 -27.22 13.43
CA ALA A 466 5.59 -25.81 13.71
C ALA A 466 4.62 -24.93 12.94
N SER A 467 4.41 -23.72 13.45
CA SER A 467 3.73 -22.65 12.74
C SER A 467 4.63 -21.45 12.54
N ASP A 468 4.31 -20.63 11.56
CA ASP A 468 4.85 -19.29 11.44
C ASP A 468 4.07 -18.30 12.33
N LEU A 469 4.45 -17.02 12.28
CA LEU A 469 3.78 -15.93 13.00
C LEU A 469 2.45 -15.51 12.35
N ALA A 470 2.20 -15.87 11.09
CA ALA A 470 0.91 -15.69 10.41
C ALA A 470 -0.13 -16.78 10.77
N GLY A 471 0.31 -17.89 11.38
CA GLY A 471 -0.52 -19.03 11.74
C GLY A 471 -0.59 -20.14 10.70
N ASN A 472 0.21 -20.09 9.62
CA ASN A 472 0.39 -21.22 8.71
C ASN A 472 1.17 -22.32 9.42
N LYS A 473 0.82 -23.58 9.17
CA LYS A 473 1.38 -24.75 9.87
C LYS A 473 1.96 -25.74 8.89
N ASP A 474 3.09 -26.33 9.26
CA ASP A 474 3.66 -27.49 8.57
C ASP A 474 4.13 -28.56 9.56
N GLU A 475 4.33 -29.77 9.06
CA GLU A 475 4.92 -30.88 9.81
C GLU A 475 5.92 -31.68 8.98
N ALA A 476 7.01 -32.10 9.62
CA ALA A 476 7.97 -33.04 9.04
C ALA A 476 8.20 -34.21 9.98
N SER A 477 8.53 -35.37 9.43
CA SER A 477 8.88 -36.55 10.23
C SER A 477 9.99 -37.36 9.59
N VAL A 478 10.78 -38.02 10.43
CA VAL A 478 11.85 -38.94 10.01
C VAL A 478 11.73 -40.24 10.80
N LYS A 479 11.99 -41.36 10.13
CA LYS A 479 12.04 -42.68 10.75
C LYS A 479 13.46 -43.06 11.10
N PHE A 480 13.65 -43.67 12.26
CA PHE A 480 14.93 -44.24 12.67
C PHE A 480 14.71 -45.52 13.46
N MET A 481 15.77 -46.30 13.67
CA MET A 481 15.72 -47.60 14.34
C MET A 481 16.50 -47.56 15.64
N VAL A 482 15.94 -48.14 16.71
CA VAL A 482 16.68 -48.47 17.93
C VAL A 482 16.86 -49.98 18.00
N SER A 483 18.12 -50.43 18.05
CA SER A 483 18.50 -51.84 18.04
C SER A 483 19.28 -52.24 19.29
N ALA A 484 19.31 -53.54 19.57
CA ALA A 484 20.20 -54.13 20.57
C ALA A 484 21.22 -55.04 19.88
N ASP A 485 22.48 -54.86 20.24
CA ASP A 485 23.57 -55.77 19.92
C ASP A 485 24.20 -56.31 21.21
N LEU A 486 25.18 -57.23 21.10
CA LEU A 486 25.80 -57.82 22.29
C LEU A 486 26.51 -56.78 23.17
N ASP A 487 27.08 -55.73 22.59
CA ASP A 487 27.91 -54.75 23.30
C ASP A 487 27.06 -53.69 24.00
N SER A 488 26.00 -53.22 23.34
CA SER A 488 24.95 -52.40 23.92
C SER A 488 24.22 -53.15 25.05
N THR A 489 23.83 -54.42 24.84
CA THR A 489 23.20 -55.24 25.91
C THR A 489 24.12 -55.38 27.14
N ILE A 490 25.43 -55.61 26.93
CA ILE A 490 26.40 -55.66 28.05
C ILE A 490 26.47 -54.31 28.77
N SER A 491 26.46 -53.21 28.03
CA SER A 491 26.50 -51.86 28.57
C SER A 491 25.21 -51.51 29.33
N ASP A 492 24.05 -51.93 28.85
CA ASP A 492 22.76 -51.77 29.53
C ASP A 492 22.68 -52.57 30.83
N ILE A 493 23.30 -53.75 30.89
CA ILE A 493 23.49 -54.52 32.13
C ILE A 493 24.40 -53.76 33.10
N ASN A 494 25.50 -53.18 32.63
CA ASN A 494 26.38 -52.36 33.47
C ASN A 494 25.62 -51.15 34.03
N ARG A 495 24.89 -50.43 33.17
CA ARG A 495 24.09 -49.27 33.54
C ARG A 495 22.98 -49.63 34.54
N SER A 496 22.29 -50.74 34.32
CA SER A 496 21.28 -51.27 35.26
C SER A 496 21.88 -51.59 36.64
N TYR A 497 23.14 -52.04 36.70
CA TYR A 497 23.82 -52.25 37.98
C TYR A 497 24.18 -50.93 38.65
N ASP A 498 24.69 -49.97 37.89
CA ASP A 498 25.09 -48.66 38.43
C ASP A 498 23.86 -47.87 38.96
N LEU A 499 22.69 -48.08 38.36
CA LEU A 499 21.39 -47.58 38.84
C LEU A 499 20.84 -48.35 40.05
N GLY A 500 21.51 -49.42 40.49
CA GLY A 500 21.08 -50.28 41.59
C GLY A 500 19.89 -51.19 41.25
N TRP A 501 19.55 -51.34 39.96
CA TRP A 501 18.42 -52.15 39.52
C TRP A 501 18.72 -53.64 39.52
N ILE A 502 20.00 -54.02 39.46
CA ILE A 502 20.48 -55.40 39.59
C ILE A 502 21.62 -55.49 40.60
N ASN A 503 21.80 -56.64 41.25
CA ASN A 503 22.95 -56.87 42.12
C ASN A 503 24.19 -57.36 41.37
N GLU A 504 25.35 -57.34 42.05
CA GLU A 504 26.65 -57.70 41.46
C GLU A 504 26.67 -59.15 40.94
N LYS A 505 26.02 -60.08 41.65
CA LYS A 505 25.97 -61.50 41.23
C LYS A 505 25.24 -61.66 39.89
N VAL A 506 24.12 -60.96 39.71
CA VAL A 506 23.34 -60.97 38.47
C VAL A 506 24.16 -60.35 37.33
N LYS A 507 24.74 -59.17 37.56
CA LYS A 507 25.63 -58.47 36.61
C LYS A 507 26.75 -59.39 36.12
N THR A 508 27.56 -59.93 37.04
CA THR A 508 28.72 -60.76 36.69
C THR A 508 28.32 -62.00 35.90
N TRP A 509 27.18 -62.61 36.24
CA TRP A 509 26.69 -63.79 35.54
C TRP A 509 26.24 -63.45 34.11
N LEU A 510 25.39 -62.42 33.93
CA LEU A 510 24.88 -62.04 32.60
C LEU A 510 26.01 -61.63 31.66
N ILE A 511 26.91 -60.76 32.12
CA ILE A 511 28.07 -60.32 31.32
C ILE A 511 28.96 -61.51 30.95
N LYS A 512 29.16 -62.47 31.85
CA LYS A 512 29.94 -63.68 31.55
C LYS A 512 29.28 -64.52 30.46
N GLU A 513 27.96 -64.67 30.47
CA GLU A 513 27.25 -65.46 29.45
C GLU A 513 27.22 -64.74 28.09
N LEU A 514 26.96 -63.42 28.05
CA LEU A 514 27.03 -62.64 26.81
C LEU A 514 28.43 -62.66 26.19
N ASN A 515 29.50 -62.55 27.01
CA ASN A 515 30.88 -62.70 26.52
C ASN A 515 31.19 -64.11 25.99
N GLN A 516 30.58 -65.16 26.54
CA GLN A 516 30.71 -66.51 25.98
C GLN A 516 30.03 -66.61 24.60
N ILE A 517 28.88 -65.96 24.42
CA ILE A 517 28.18 -65.88 23.13
C ILE A 517 29.03 -65.10 22.13
N LYS A 518 29.55 -63.93 22.51
CA LYS A 518 30.47 -63.12 21.69
C LYS A 518 31.67 -63.93 21.19
N LYS A 519 32.36 -64.62 22.11
CA LYS A 519 33.49 -65.52 21.78
C LYS A 519 33.08 -66.69 20.87
N TYR A 520 31.85 -67.17 20.97
CA TYR A 520 31.33 -68.22 20.10
C TYR A 520 31.04 -67.69 18.69
N GLN A 521 30.47 -66.49 18.57
CA GLN A 521 30.25 -65.79 17.31
C GLN A 521 31.56 -65.48 16.58
N GLU A 522 32.58 -64.99 17.28
CA GLU A 522 33.92 -64.78 16.72
C GLU A 522 34.49 -66.08 16.11
N LYS A 523 34.46 -67.19 16.86
CA LYS A 523 34.90 -68.51 16.37
C LYS A 523 34.08 -69.02 15.19
N PHE A 524 32.80 -68.66 15.12
CA PHE A 524 31.96 -68.99 13.98
C PHE A 524 32.35 -68.19 12.74
N GLY A 525 32.60 -66.88 12.87
CA GLY A 525 33.13 -66.04 11.80
C GLY A 525 34.47 -66.58 11.25
N GLU A 526 35.38 -67.03 12.11
CA GLU A 526 36.61 -67.70 11.70
C GLU A 526 36.36 -68.98 10.88
N ARG A 527 35.35 -69.79 11.27
CA ARG A 527 34.96 -71.01 10.55
C ARG A 527 34.32 -70.69 9.21
N GLN A 528 33.50 -69.64 9.12
CA GLN A 528 32.93 -69.15 7.86
C GLN A 528 34.04 -68.68 6.93
N ASN A 529 34.97 -67.85 7.40
CA ASN A 529 36.13 -67.39 6.63
C ASN A 529 36.98 -68.57 6.10
N LYS A 530 37.15 -69.63 6.89
CA LYS A 530 37.85 -70.85 6.45
C LYS A 530 37.08 -71.61 5.37
N LEU A 531 35.74 -71.65 5.44
CA LEU A 531 34.90 -72.22 4.40
C LEU A 531 34.94 -71.38 3.12
N GLU A 532 34.95 -70.06 3.22
CA GLU A 532 35.00 -69.18 2.04
C GLU A 532 36.32 -69.30 1.28
N ARG A 533 37.45 -69.33 2.00
CA ARG A 533 38.76 -69.68 1.41
C ARG A 533 38.75 -71.05 0.74
N LYS A 534 37.95 -71.99 1.23
CA LYS A 534 37.79 -73.32 0.62
C LYS A 534 36.91 -73.26 -0.64
N ARG A 535 35.88 -72.40 -0.65
CA ARG A 535 35.04 -72.12 -1.83
C ARG A 535 35.87 -71.53 -2.97
N GLU A 536 36.69 -70.52 -2.70
CA GLU A 536 37.59 -69.92 -3.68
C GLU A 536 38.54 -70.97 -4.31
N LYS A 537 39.09 -71.88 -3.49
CA LYS A 537 39.93 -72.98 -3.97
C LYS A 537 39.15 -73.95 -4.87
N ILE A 538 37.90 -74.25 -4.53
CA ILE A 538 37.02 -75.09 -5.37
C ILE A 538 36.72 -74.40 -6.70
N ILE A 539 36.39 -73.10 -6.69
CA ILE A 539 36.13 -72.30 -7.91
C ILE A 539 37.37 -72.27 -8.82
N LYS A 540 38.56 -72.01 -8.27
CA LYS A 540 39.82 -72.04 -9.04
C LYS A 540 40.07 -73.42 -9.68
N GLN A 541 39.79 -74.50 -8.96
CA GLN A 541 39.92 -75.87 -9.49
C GLN A 541 38.87 -76.18 -10.56
N CYS A 542 37.68 -75.60 -10.46
CA CYS A 542 36.62 -75.72 -11.45
C CYS A 542 36.99 -75.11 -12.79
N LEU A 543 37.49 -73.87 -12.77
CA LEU A 543 37.98 -73.17 -13.95
C LEU A 543 39.13 -73.94 -14.63
N LYS A 544 40.00 -74.58 -13.85
CA LYS A 544 41.12 -75.38 -14.37
C LYS A 544 40.69 -76.71 -14.98
N LYS A 545 39.69 -77.40 -14.41
CA LYS A 545 39.29 -78.75 -14.82
C LYS A 545 38.23 -78.80 -15.93
N LYS A 546 37.46 -77.73 -16.14
CA LYS A 546 36.34 -77.65 -17.11
C LYS A 546 35.37 -78.85 -17.03
N ASN A 547 35.19 -79.43 -15.84
CA ASN A 547 34.29 -80.57 -15.61
C ASN A 547 33.16 -80.14 -14.68
N GLN A 548 31.99 -79.89 -15.29
CA GLN A 548 30.82 -79.36 -14.60
C GLN A 548 30.32 -80.31 -13.50
N ALA A 549 30.23 -81.62 -13.78
CA ALA A 549 29.76 -82.61 -12.81
C ALA A 549 30.67 -82.70 -11.56
N TRP A 550 31.98 -82.52 -11.72
CA TRP A 550 32.92 -82.47 -10.59
C TRP A 550 32.74 -81.19 -9.76
N CYS A 551 32.48 -80.06 -10.42
CA CYS A 551 32.21 -78.77 -9.79
C CYS A 551 30.94 -78.77 -8.98
N ASP A 552 29.83 -79.19 -9.57
CA ASP A 552 28.52 -79.25 -8.92
C ASP A 552 28.58 -80.14 -7.67
N LYS A 553 29.29 -81.27 -7.76
CA LYS A 553 29.48 -82.19 -6.62
C LYS A 553 30.31 -81.56 -5.48
N LYS A 554 31.31 -80.72 -5.79
CA LYS A 554 32.18 -80.09 -4.78
C LYS A 554 31.56 -78.85 -4.17
N LEU A 555 30.90 -78.02 -4.98
CA LEU A 555 30.12 -76.88 -4.52
C LEU A 555 28.92 -77.33 -3.68
N GLY A 556 28.15 -78.34 -4.13
CA GLY A 556 27.05 -78.89 -3.33
C GLY A 556 27.49 -79.53 -2.00
N LYS A 557 28.74 -79.98 -1.87
CA LYS A 557 29.33 -80.39 -0.57
C LYS A 557 29.72 -79.21 0.30
N TYR A 558 30.16 -78.10 -0.29
CA TYR A 558 30.41 -76.84 0.40
C TYR A 558 29.09 -76.23 0.91
N ASP A 559 28.06 -76.15 0.06
CA ASP A 559 26.75 -75.57 0.42
C ASP A 559 26.12 -76.33 1.60
N LYS A 560 26.16 -77.67 1.59
CA LYS A 560 25.73 -78.50 2.74
C LYS A 560 26.54 -78.25 4.01
N ALA A 561 27.84 -77.93 3.88
CA ALA A 561 28.69 -77.65 5.04
C ALA A 561 28.42 -76.25 5.62
N VAL A 562 28.21 -75.24 4.77
CA VAL A 562 27.80 -73.89 5.18
C VAL A 562 26.42 -73.94 5.83
N TYR A 563 25.45 -74.59 5.19
CA TYR A 563 24.10 -74.75 5.73
C TYR A 563 24.12 -75.39 7.13
N ARG A 564 24.83 -76.51 7.31
CA ARG A 564 24.98 -77.15 8.63
C ARG A 564 25.70 -76.27 9.64
N LEU A 565 26.72 -75.52 9.21
CA LEU A 565 27.46 -74.63 10.10
C LEU A 565 26.55 -73.50 10.62
N ASN A 566 25.81 -72.84 9.72
CA ASN A 566 24.88 -71.76 10.05
C ASN A 566 23.72 -72.28 10.93
N GLN A 567 23.10 -73.40 10.57
CA GLN A 567 22.02 -74.01 11.36
C GLN A 567 22.48 -74.44 12.77
N ASN A 568 23.67 -75.04 12.89
CA ASN A 568 24.22 -75.40 14.20
C ASN A 568 24.57 -74.17 15.04
N HIS A 569 25.07 -73.12 14.39
CA HIS A 569 25.40 -71.86 15.05
C HIS A 569 24.15 -71.18 15.61
N GLN A 570 23.14 -70.95 14.77
CA GLN A 570 21.85 -70.39 15.17
C GLN A 570 21.26 -71.20 16.33
N LYS A 571 21.20 -72.53 16.21
CA LYS A 571 20.68 -73.42 17.27
C LYS A 571 21.45 -73.28 18.59
N ILE A 572 22.76 -73.12 18.56
CA ILE A 572 23.59 -73.00 19.79
C ILE A 572 23.41 -71.63 20.43
N ILE A 573 23.37 -70.56 19.64
CA ILE A 573 23.20 -69.20 20.18
C ILE A 573 21.80 -69.00 20.73
N VAL A 574 20.76 -69.36 19.97
CA VAL A 574 19.37 -69.27 20.43
C VAL A 574 19.19 -70.04 21.74
N LYS A 575 19.77 -71.25 21.85
CA LYS A 575 19.72 -72.02 23.10
C LYS A 575 20.36 -71.27 24.27
N ARG A 576 21.50 -70.59 24.07
CA ARG A 576 22.18 -69.83 25.12
C ARG A 576 21.38 -68.59 25.52
N PHE A 577 20.82 -67.85 24.57
CA PHE A 577 19.93 -66.73 24.89
C PHE A 577 18.67 -67.19 25.63
N GLN A 578 18.07 -68.32 25.26
CA GLN A 578 16.95 -68.93 26.01
C GLN A 578 17.35 -69.32 27.44
N GLU A 579 18.57 -69.82 27.65
CA GLU A 579 19.11 -70.08 29.00
C GLU A 579 19.28 -68.79 29.81
N ILE A 580 19.71 -67.69 29.16
CA ILE A 580 19.76 -66.35 29.76
C ILE A 580 18.37 -65.88 30.17
N LEU A 581 17.38 -65.92 29.27
CA LEU A 581 15.99 -65.51 29.56
C LEU A 581 15.40 -66.29 30.74
N LYS A 582 15.58 -67.61 30.75
CA LYS A 582 15.11 -68.46 31.86
C LYS A 582 15.73 -68.06 33.20
N LYS A 583 17.04 -67.79 33.22
CA LYS A 583 17.74 -67.39 34.45
C LYS A 583 17.39 -65.98 34.88
N LEU A 584 17.15 -65.08 33.93
CA LEU A 584 16.70 -63.72 34.18
C LEU A 584 15.35 -63.73 34.92
N GLU A 585 14.41 -64.59 34.50
CA GLU A 585 13.13 -64.80 35.18
C GLU A 585 13.29 -65.37 36.60
N GLU A 586 14.19 -66.35 36.80
CA GLU A 586 14.54 -66.84 38.14
C GLU A 586 15.10 -65.75 39.05
N TYR A 587 15.92 -64.84 38.52
CA TYR A 587 16.49 -63.73 39.29
C TYR A 587 15.44 -62.67 39.63
N TYR A 588 14.54 -62.37 38.70
CA TYR A 588 13.44 -61.43 38.93
C TYR A 588 12.50 -61.94 40.03
N ASN A 589 12.13 -63.22 39.99
CA ASN A 589 11.33 -63.87 41.03
C ASN A 589 12.01 -63.88 42.42
N LYS A 590 13.34 -63.85 42.46
CA LYS A 590 14.12 -63.74 43.71
C LYS A 590 14.33 -62.29 44.16
N GLN A 591 13.77 -61.32 43.45
CA GLN A 591 13.97 -59.89 43.68
C GLN A 591 15.45 -59.46 43.62
N TRP A 592 16.24 -60.15 42.79
CA TRP A 592 17.66 -59.82 42.57
C TRP A 592 17.86 -58.79 41.46
N LEU A 593 16.79 -58.49 40.73
CA LEU A 593 16.63 -57.34 39.86
C LEU A 593 15.20 -56.80 39.96
N ASN A 594 15.02 -55.52 39.65
CA ASN A 594 13.70 -54.90 39.57
C ASN A 594 13.04 -55.12 38.19
N GLN A 595 11.80 -54.61 38.03
CA GLN A 595 11.05 -54.70 36.79
C GLN A 595 11.77 -54.05 35.61
N SER A 596 12.27 -52.82 35.77
CA SER A 596 12.92 -52.06 34.69
C SER A 596 14.13 -52.78 34.11
N ALA A 597 15.02 -53.30 34.96
CA ALA A 597 16.16 -54.09 34.48
C ALA A 597 15.73 -55.42 33.85
N TYR A 598 14.65 -56.03 34.35
CA TYR A 598 14.15 -57.28 33.78
C TYR A 598 13.66 -57.04 32.35
N ASP A 599 12.84 -56.01 32.15
CA ASP A 599 12.24 -55.69 30.85
C ASP A 599 13.29 -55.28 29.81
N ILE A 600 14.24 -54.39 30.15
CA ILE A 600 15.31 -53.98 29.23
C ILE A 600 16.16 -55.19 28.82
N ILE A 601 16.76 -55.90 29.78
CA ILE A 601 17.69 -57.01 29.49
C ILE A 601 16.96 -58.13 28.74
N ARG A 602 15.69 -58.40 29.09
CA ARG A 602 14.87 -59.37 28.39
C ARG A 602 14.63 -58.96 26.93
N THR A 603 14.22 -57.72 26.71
CA THR A 603 13.89 -57.19 25.39
C THR A 603 15.11 -57.18 24.48
N ASP A 604 16.28 -56.81 25.00
CA ASP A 604 17.56 -56.88 24.27
C ASP A 604 17.89 -58.31 23.85
N VAL A 605 17.76 -59.27 24.78
CA VAL A 605 18.02 -60.69 24.49
C VAL A 605 17.00 -61.27 23.52
N GLU A 606 15.74 -60.88 23.60
CA GLU A 606 14.69 -61.27 22.64
C GLU A 606 14.95 -60.68 21.25
N TYR A 607 15.39 -59.42 21.16
CA TYR A 607 15.82 -58.78 19.91
C TYR A 607 17.04 -59.47 19.29
N LEU A 608 18.05 -59.77 20.10
CA LEU A 608 19.22 -60.54 19.67
C LEU A 608 18.86 -61.94 19.17
N ILE A 609 17.76 -62.53 19.65
CA ILE A 609 17.23 -63.79 19.11
C ILE A 609 16.52 -63.55 17.77
N SER A 610 15.75 -62.47 17.61
CA SER A 610 15.03 -62.19 16.35
C SER A 610 15.95 -61.88 15.17
N GLU A 611 17.14 -61.35 15.43
CA GLU A 611 18.17 -61.07 14.41
C GLU A 611 18.91 -62.32 13.89
N LEU A 612 18.70 -63.50 14.48
CA LEU A 612 19.41 -64.76 14.16
C LEU A 612 18.63 -65.74 13.29
#